data_AF-A0AA35R2C8-F1
#
_entry.id   AF-A0AA35R2C8-F1
#
_cell.length_a   1.000
_cell.length_b   1.000
_cell.length_c   1.000
_cell.angle_alpha   90.00
_cell.angle_beta   90.00
_cell.angle_gamma   90.00
#
_symmetry.space_group_name_H-M   'P 1'
#
loop_
_entity.id
_entity.type
_entity.pdbx_description
1 polymer ?
#
loop_
_entity_poly.entity_id
_entity_poly.type
_entity_poly.pdbx_seq_one_letter_code
_entity_poly.pdbx_strand_id
1 'polypeptide(L)'
;MAMREDDRLKGPFSHLKLSSWDPLRSATREVCPKCKSSRKVYCYDCFQFLPNIDPTSIPRISLPVPVDIIKHSQEVQGKSTATHAVMLAPDNVSIHTYPSLPPFSDPNKCLLVFPREGALSVSEWVRQNGTETAGGGMDWRQVERVVFIDSTWIQTRKILKAFSYLLSSFPTSNKAYWE
;
A
#
# COMPACT_ATOMS: atom_id res chain seq x y z
N MET A 1 12.97 26.07 -13.81
CA MET A 1 14.01 25.58 -14.73
C MET A 1 13.68 24.14 -15.06
N ALA A 2 13.07 23.87 -16.21
CA ALA A 2 12.65 22.53 -16.59
C ALA A 2 13.90 21.71 -16.99
N MET A 3 14.18 20.62 -16.27
CA MET A 3 15.18 19.65 -16.68
C MET A 3 14.76 19.07 -18.04
N ARG A 4 15.67 19.13 -19.03
CA ARG A 4 15.43 18.61 -20.38
C ARG A 4 15.30 17.08 -20.32
N GLU A 5 14.55 16.55 -21.29
CA GLU A 5 14.18 15.14 -21.45
C GLU A 5 15.35 14.16 -21.23
N ASP A 6 16.55 14.57 -21.65
CA ASP A 6 17.80 13.82 -21.82
C ASP A 6 18.59 13.57 -20.51
N ASP A 7 18.56 14.48 -19.53
CA ASP A 7 19.38 14.34 -18.31
C ASP A 7 18.89 13.22 -17.36
N ARG A 8 17.67 12.71 -17.58
CA ARG A 8 17.08 11.60 -16.80
C ARG A 8 17.68 10.24 -17.15
N LEU A 9 18.14 10.06 -18.39
CA LEU A 9 18.81 8.83 -18.86
C LEU A 9 20.27 8.76 -18.41
N LYS A 10 20.76 9.77 -17.69
CA LYS A 10 22.14 9.84 -17.17
C LYS A 10 22.22 9.66 -15.65
N GLY A 11 21.09 9.44 -14.97
CA GLY A 11 21.02 9.21 -13.53
C GLY A 11 21.19 7.73 -13.14
N PRO A 12 21.19 7.41 -11.82
CA PRO A 12 21.35 6.03 -11.33
C PRO A 12 20.25 5.06 -11.81
N PHE A 13 19.17 5.58 -12.40
CA PHE A 13 18.02 4.83 -12.90
C PHE A 13 18.00 4.68 -14.43
N SER A 14 19.11 5.01 -15.12
CA SER A 14 19.21 4.96 -16.59
C SER A 14 18.91 3.59 -17.21
N HIS A 15 19.15 2.52 -16.45
CA HIS A 15 18.88 1.14 -16.85
C HIS A 15 17.40 0.74 -16.70
N LEU A 16 16.57 1.56 -16.04
CA LEU A 16 15.15 1.28 -15.86
C LEU A 16 14.32 1.79 -17.04
N LYS A 17 13.40 0.96 -17.53
CA LYS A 17 12.42 1.33 -18.57
C LYS A 17 11.29 2.14 -17.94
N LEU A 18 11.55 3.41 -17.64
CA LEU A 18 10.56 4.31 -17.05
C LEU A 18 9.66 4.90 -18.14
N SER A 19 8.33 4.81 -17.94
CA SER A 19 7.36 5.52 -18.78
C SER A 19 7.55 7.04 -18.68
N SER A 20 7.15 7.78 -19.71
CA SER A 20 7.19 9.25 -19.66
C SER A 20 6.30 9.79 -18.53
N TRP A 21 6.76 10.89 -17.91
CA TRP A 21 6.02 11.60 -16.87
C TRP A 21 5.19 12.77 -17.43
N ASP A 22 5.16 12.93 -18.76
CA ASP A 22 4.38 14.01 -19.38
C ASP A 22 2.92 14.04 -18.94
N PRO A 23 2.19 12.91 -18.80
CA PRO A 23 0.83 12.94 -18.29
C PRO A 23 0.70 13.61 -16.91
N LEU A 24 1.71 13.47 -16.05
CA LEU A 24 1.73 14.08 -14.71
C LEU A 24 2.11 15.57 -14.76
N ARG A 25 2.96 15.96 -15.73
CA ARG A 25 3.40 17.34 -15.92
C ARG A 25 2.33 18.21 -16.55
N SER A 26 1.69 17.71 -17.61
CA SER A 26 0.63 18.40 -18.34
C SER A 26 -0.69 18.43 -17.57
N ALA A 27 -0.85 17.57 -16.55
CA ALA A 27 -2.05 17.54 -15.73
C ALA A 27 -2.37 18.90 -15.11
N THR A 28 -3.56 19.41 -15.43
CA THR A 28 -4.17 20.57 -14.79
C THR A 28 -5.02 20.14 -13.60
N ARG A 29 -5.38 21.11 -12.74
CA ARG A 29 -6.31 20.81 -11.65
C ARG A 29 -7.71 20.59 -12.21
N GLU A 30 -8.36 19.54 -11.75
CA GLU A 30 -9.72 19.17 -12.09
C GLU A 30 -10.56 18.93 -10.83
N VAL A 31 -11.88 18.99 -11.00
CA VAL A 31 -12.84 18.69 -9.93
C VAL A 31 -13.12 17.20 -9.92
N CYS A 32 -12.92 16.56 -8.76
CA CYS A 32 -13.28 15.15 -8.59
C CYS A 32 -14.80 14.96 -8.81
N PRO A 33 -15.23 14.06 -9.71
CA PRO A 33 -16.65 13.90 -10.00
C PRO A 33 -17.46 13.38 -8.79
N LYS A 34 -16.81 12.66 -7.87
CA LYS A 34 -17.43 12.05 -6.68
C LYS A 34 -17.54 13.03 -5.51
N CYS A 35 -16.42 13.59 -5.03
CA CYS A 35 -16.42 14.47 -3.84
C CYS A 35 -16.36 15.97 -4.14
N LYS A 36 -16.36 16.37 -5.41
CA LYS A 36 -16.30 17.77 -5.88
C LYS A 36 -15.08 18.57 -5.44
N SER A 37 -14.07 17.91 -4.86
CA SER A 37 -12.83 18.56 -4.46
C SER A 37 -11.89 18.75 -5.64
N SER A 38 -11.23 19.91 -5.72
CA SER A 38 -10.20 20.19 -6.73
C SER A 38 -8.90 19.44 -6.40
N ARG A 39 -8.37 18.69 -7.38
CA ARG A 39 -7.13 17.88 -7.29
C ARG A 39 -6.34 18.03 -8.58
N LYS A 40 -5.09 17.55 -8.64
CA LYS A 40 -4.26 17.66 -9.86
C LYS A 40 -4.24 16.40 -10.73
N VAL A 41 -4.04 15.22 -10.14
CA VAL A 41 -3.87 13.96 -10.89
C VAL A 41 -4.90 12.92 -10.47
N TYR A 42 -5.05 12.73 -9.16
CA TYR A 42 -6.01 11.78 -8.60
C TYR A 42 -6.65 12.37 -7.33
N CYS A 43 -7.80 11.82 -6.96
CA CYS A 43 -8.46 12.16 -5.72
C CYS A 43 -8.05 11.19 -4.62
N TYR A 44 -7.24 11.66 -3.67
CA TYR A 44 -6.80 10.87 -2.52
C TYR A 44 -7.93 10.50 -1.53
N ASP A 45 -9.12 11.11 -1.64
CA ASP A 45 -10.28 10.73 -0.80
C ASP A 45 -11.16 9.68 -1.48
N CYS A 46 -11.22 9.71 -2.81
CA CYS A 46 -12.09 8.85 -3.61
C CYS A 46 -11.36 7.71 -4.30
N PHE A 47 -10.03 7.69 -4.23
CA PHE A 47 -9.16 6.68 -4.85
C PHE A 47 -9.46 6.48 -6.35
N GLN A 48 -9.53 7.59 -7.08
CA GLN A 48 -9.75 7.57 -8.53
C GLN A 48 -8.93 8.65 -9.24
N PHE A 49 -8.52 8.36 -10.48
CA PHE A 49 -7.88 9.34 -11.34
C PHE A 49 -8.88 10.43 -11.71
N LEU A 50 -8.37 11.64 -11.98
CA LEU A 50 -9.21 12.71 -12.47
C LEU A 50 -9.55 12.49 -13.96
N PRO A 51 -10.67 13.03 -14.46
CA PRO A 51 -11.13 12.77 -15.82
C PRO A 51 -10.13 13.16 -16.92
N ASN A 52 -9.23 14.11 -16.64
CA ASN A 52 -8.18 14.56 -17.55
C ASN A 52 -6.93 13.65 -17.57
N ILE A 53 -6.90 12.59 -16.76
CA ILE A 53 -5.83 11.61 -16.75
C ILE A 53 -6.27 10.36 -17.49
N ASP A 54 -5.54 10.00 -18.55
CA ASP A 54 -5.77 8.77 -19.29
C ASP A 54 -5.35 7.55 -18.42
N PRO A 55 -6.30 6.69 -18.01
CA PRO A 55 -5.98 5.53 -17.18
C PRO A 55 -5.10 4.50 -17.90
N THR A 56 -5.08 4.48 -19.24
CA THR A 56 -4.23 3.54 -20.01
C THR A 56 -2.74 3.91 -19.93
N SER A 57 -2.43 5.17 -19.60
CA SER A 57 -1.07 5.63 -19.37
C SER A 57 -0.48 5.19 -18.02
N ILE A 58 -1.32 4.66 -17.13
CA ILE A 58 -0.94 4.26 -15.77
C ILE A 58 -0.92 2.73 -15.69
N PRO A 59 0.14 2.11 -15.16
CA PRO A 59 0.18 0.66 -15.02
C PRO A 59 -0.88 0.17 -14.03
N ARG A 60 -1.59 -0.90 -14.39
CA ARG A 60 -2.40 -1.69 -13.47
C ARG A 60 -1.62 -2.91 -13.03
N ILE A 61 -1.53 -3.12 -11.73
CA ILE A 61 -0.77 -4.20 -11.11
C ILE A 61 -1.76 -5.15 -10.45
N SER A 62 -1.53 -6.45 -10.62
CA SER A 62 -2.20 -7.48 -9.82
C SER A 62 -1.22 -8.01 -8.79
N LEU A 63 -1.64 -8.01 -7.53
CA LEU A 63 -0.84 -8.54 -6.42
C LEU A 63 -1.17 -10.02 -6.19
N PRO A 64 -0.20 -10.82 -5.72
CA PRO A 64 -0.42 -12.24 -5.46
C PRO A 64 -1.31 -12.51 -4.24
N VAL A 65 -1.62 -11.49 -3.44
CA VAL A 65 -2.39 -11.56 -2.21
C VAL A 65 -3.18 -10.26 -2.01
N PRO A 66 -4.38 -10.31 -1.40
CA PRO A 66 -5.06 -9.10 -0.94
C PRO A 66 -4.23 -8.32 0.08
N VAL A 67 -4.27 -6.99 -0.02
CA VAL A 67 -3.58 -6.05 0.86
C VAL A 67 -4.57 -5.08 1.46
N ASP A 68 -4.56 -4.97 2.79
CA ASP A 68 -5.37 -4.01 3.52
C ASP A 68 -4.47 -3.00 4.22
N ILE A 69 -4.72 -1.72 4.00
CA ILE A 69 -3.98 -0.64 4.61
C ILE A 69 -4.89 0.07 5.59
N ILE A 70 -4.52 0.04 6.87
CA ILE A 70 -5.24 0.75 7.93
C ILE A 70 -4.55 2.10 8.15
N LYS A 71 -5.34 3.18 8.12
CA LYS A 71 -4.87 4.53 8.45
C LYS A 71 -5.71 5.15 9.55
N HIS A 72 -5.14 6.09 10.30
CA HIS A 72 -5.87 6.85 11.29
C HIS A 72 -6.62 8.02 10.65
N SER A 73 -7.82 8.34 11.15
CA SER A 73 -8.65 9.45 10.65
C SER A 73 -8.03 10.84 10.80
N GLN A 74 -7.03 10.96 11.68
CA GLN A 74 -6.28 12.20 11.92
C GLN A 74 -5.08 12.39 10.96
N GLU A 75 -4.82 11.42 10.07
CA GLU A 75 -3.75 11.55 9.07
C GLU A 75 -4.16 12.44 7.91
N VAL A 76 -3.19 13.19 7.37
CA VAL A 76 -3.42 14.07 6.21
C VAL A 76 -3.39 13.23 4.94
N GLN A 77 -4.55 13.03 4.32
CA GLN A 77 -4.71 12.20 3.11
C GLN A 77 -3.73 12.57 1.99
N GLY A 78 -3.51 13.87 1.75
CA GLY A 78 -2.63 14.36 0.69
C GLY A 78 -1.14 14.05 0.87
N LYS A 79 -0.74 13.46 2.00
CA LYS A 79 0.64 13.02 2.29
C LYS A 79 0.81 11.50 2.29
N SER A 80 -0.29 10.74 2.24
CA SER A 80 -0.25 9.28 2.30
C SER A 80 0.13 8.69 0.95
N THR A 81 1.21 7.91 0.94
CA THR A 81 1.65 7.12 -0.22
C THR A 81 0.82 5.86 -0.41
N ALA A 82 0.08 5.40 0.61
CA ALA A 82 -0.82 4.25 0.53
C ALA A 82 -1.88 4.42 -0.57
N THR A 83 -2.28 5.65 -0.85
CA THR A 83 -3.21 5.94 -1.95
C THR A 83 -2.69 5.40 -3.28
N HIS A 84 -1.38 5.43 -3.55
CA HIS A 84 -0.85 4.90 -4.80
C HIS A 84 -1.07 3.39 -4.94
N ALA A 85 -1.03 2.63 -3.85
CA ALA A 85 -1.23 1.19 -3.88
C ALA A 85 -2.65 0.84 -4.36
N VAL A 86 -3.69 1.50 -3.82
CA VAL A 86 -5.07 1.29 -4.28
C VAL A 86 -5.32 1.79 -5.70
N MET A 87 -4.62 2.85 -6.12
CA MET A 87 -4.74 3.36 -7.49
C MET A 87 -4.14 2.42 -8.53
N LEU A 88 -3.04 1.73 -8.19
CA LEU A 88 -2.33 0.82 -9.09
C LEU A 88 -2.89 -0.61 -9.07
N ALA A 89 -3.37 -1.08 -7.91
CA ALA A 89 -3.88 -2.43 -7.72
C ALA A 89 -5.27 -2.42 -7.05
N PRO A 90 -6.29 -1.78 -7.66
CA PRO A 90 -7.61 -1.58 -7.03
C PRO A 90 -8.35 -2.88 -6.73
N ASP A 91 -8.03 -3.98 -7.43
CA ASP A 91 -8.66 -5.29 -7.21
C ASP A 91 -8.07 -6.04 -6.01
N ASN A 92 -6.88 -5.65 -5.56
CA ASN A 92 -6.16 -6.33 -4.49
C ASN A 92 -5.96 -5.46 -3.25
N VAL A 93 -6.01 -4.14 -3.36
CA VAL A 93 -5.68 -3.22 -2.26
C VAL A 93 -6.92 -2.48 -1.76
N SER A 94 -7.12 -2.48 -0.45
CA SER A 94 -8.18 -1.72 0.23
C SER A 94 -7.62 -0.82 1.33
N ILE A 95 -8.12 0.42 1.43
CA ILE A 95 -7.74 1.36 2.49
C ILE A 95 -8.89 1.50 3.49
N HIS A 96 -8.59 1.27 4.76
CA HIS A 96 -9.51 1.33 5.88
C HIS A 96 -9.17 2.49 6.79
N THR A 97 -10.16 3.35 7.08
CA THR A 97 -9.96 4.47 8.01
C THR A 97 -10.39 4.02 9.41
N TYR A 98 -9.43 3.91 10.32
CA TYR A 98 -9.68 3.59 11.72
C TYR A 98 -10.73 4.56 12.32
N PRO A 99 -11.77 4.05 13.02
CA PRO A 99 -11.87 2.73 13.63
C PRO A 99 -12.36 1.59 12.72
N SER A 100 -12.64 1.83 11.44
CA SER A 100 -12.97 0.75 10.49
C SER A 100 -11.76 -0.14 10.26
N LEU A 101 -11.95 -1.45 10.41
CA LEU A 101 -10.92 -2.47 10.21
C LEU A 101 -11.31 -3.40 9.06
N PRO A 102 -10.34 -4.03 8.37
CA PRO A 102 -10.66 -5.05 7.39
C PRO A 102 -11.28 -6.30 8.06
N PRO A 103 -12.09 -7.08 7.34
CA PRO A 103 -12.79 -8.23 7.91
C PRO A 103 -11.83 -9.42 8.10
N PHE A 104 -11.33 -9.64 9.32
CA PHE A 104 -10.42 -10.75 9.62
C PHE A 104 -11.20 -12.05 9.82
N SER A 105 -11.35 -12.86 8.76
CA SER A 105 -11.99 -14.20 8.83
C SER A 105 -11.17 -15.17 9.68
N ASP A 106 -9.87 -15.25 9.41
CA ASP A 106 -8.90 -16.05 10.17
C ASP A 106 -7.62 -15.24 10.41
N PRO A 107 -7.43 -14.67 11.62
CA PRO A 107 -6.21 -13.94 11.98
C PRO A 107 -4.92 -14.77 11.80
N ASN A 108 -4.99 -16.11 11.83
CA ASN A 108 -3.82 -16.98 11.64
C ASN A 108 -3.33 -17.03 10.19
N LYS A 109 -4.13 -16.58 9.23
CA LYS A 109 -3.76 -16.49 7.81
C LYS A 109 -3.58 -15.05 7.34
N CYS A 110 -3.60 -14.12 8.26
CA CYS A 110 -3.41 -12.70 8.02
C CYS A 110 -2.00 -12.32 8.47
N LEU A 111 -1.24 -11.64 7.63
CA LEU A 111 0.07 -11.09 7.99
C LEU A 111 -0.05 -9.63 8.33
N LEU A 112 0.37 -9.24 9.53
CA LEU A 112 0.52 -7.83 9.88
C LEU A 112 1.95 -7.40 9.59
N VAL A 113 2.11 -6.48 8.64
CA VAL A 113 3.39 -5.84 8.33
C VAL A 113 3.55 -4.59 9.19
N PHE A 114 4.33 -4.71 10.25
CA PHE A 114 4.52 -3.62 11.20
C PHE A 114 5.85 -3.70 11.97
N PRO A 115 6.64 -2.62 12.02
CA PRO A 115 7.89 -2.60 12.78
C PRO A 115 7.63 -2.72 14.29
N ARG A 116 8.11 -3.80 14.89
CA ARG A 116 8.05 -4.04 16.33
C ARG A 116 9.25 -4.86 16.78
N GLU A 117 9.64 -4.69 18.03
CA GLU A 117 10.54 -5.63 18.69
C GLU A 117 9.97 -7.06 18.63
N GLY A 118 10.81 -7.99 18.15
CA GLY A 118 10.45 -9.39 17.91
C GLY A 118 9.58 -9.65 16.67
N ALA A 119 9.41 -8.67 15.77
CA ALA A 119 8.84 -8.93 14.45
C ALA A 119 9.80 -9.78 13.60
N LEU A 120 9.26 -10.66 12.78
CA LEU A 120 10.03 -11.50 11.87
C LEU A 120 10.22 -10.80 10.52
N SER A 121 11.33 -11.06 9.84
CA SER A 121 11.41 -10.77 8.41
C SER A 121 10.48 -11.72 7.63
N VAL A 122 10.11 -11.35 6.40
CA VAL A 122 9.31 -12.26 5.53
C VAL A 122 10.04 -13.60 5.33
N SER A 123 11.36 -13.57 5.15
CA SER A 123 12.17 -14.78 4.97
C SER A 123 12.17 -15.66 6.23
N GLU A 124 12.27 -15.06 7.42
CA GLU A 124 12.17 -15.78 8.69
C GLU A 124 10.77 -16.38 8.88
N TRP A 125 9.74 -15.63 8.51
CA TRP A 125 8.35 -16.09 8.54
C TRP A 125 8.17 -17.33 7.66
N VAL A 126 8.63 -17.27 6.42
CA VAL A 126 8.53 -18.36 5.45
C VAL A 126 9.22 -19.62 5.98
N ARG A 127 10.43 -19.47 6.52
CA ARG A 127 11.20 -20.58 7.10
C ARG A 127 10.51 -21.21 8.31
N GLN A 128 9.88 -20.41 9.17
CA GLN A 128 9.22 -20.91 10.38
C GLN A 128 7.89 -21.60 10.07
N ASN A 129 7.17 -21.15 9.04
CA ASN A 129 5.83 -21.65 8.72
C ASN A 129 5.82 -22.67 7.57
N GLY A 130 6.99 -22.97 6.97
CA GLY A 130 7.09 -23.96 5.89
C GLY A 130 6.38 -23.52 4.61
N THR A 131 6.31 -22.21 4.35
CA THR A 131 5.56 -21.63 3.23
C THR A 131 6.44 -21.36 2.02
N GLU A 132 7.57 -22.05 1.87
CA GLU A 132 8.50 -21.81 0.78
C GLU A 132 8.05 -22.58 -0.48
N THR A 133 7.97 -21.87 -1.60
CA THR A 133 7.77 -22.47 -2.93
C THR A 133 9.05 -23.19 -3.38
N ALA A 134 8.91 -24.16 -4.28
CA ALA A 134 10.05 -24.87 -4.87
C ALA A 134 11.09 -23.95 -5.56
N GLY A 135 10.74 -22.68 -5.82
CA GLY A 135 11.60 -21.66 -6.41
C GLY A 135 12.26 -20.69 -5.40
N GLY A 136 12.19 -20.94 -4.09
CA GLY A 136 12.87 -20.13 -3.07
C GLY A 136 12.17 -18.82 -2.69
N GLY A 137 10.84 -18.78 -2.81
CA GLY A 137 10.01 -17.62 -2.47
C GLY A 137 8.77 -18.00 -1.67
N MET A 138 8.04 -17.00 -1.15
CA MET A 138 6.84 -17.21 -0.35
C MET A 138 5.66 -17.79 -1.15
N ASP A 139 5.03 -18.84 -0.62
CA ASP A 139 3.77 -19.41 -1.12
C ASP A 139 2.59 -18.58 -0.61
N TRP A 140 2.25 -17.55 -1.38
CA TRP A 140 1.15 -16.63 -1.08
C TRP A 140 -0.21 -17.31 -0.92
N ARG A 141 -0.39 -18.58 -1.35
CA ARG A 141 -1.64 -19.34 -1.17
C ARG A 141 -1.94 -19.64 0.30
N GLN A 142 -0.93 -19.58 1.16
CA GLN A 142 -1.07 -19.84 2.60
C GLN A 142 -1.41 -18.57 3.40
N VAL A 143 -1.47 -17.42 2.72
CA VAL A 143 -1.80 -16.13 3.32
C VAL A 143 -3.06 -15.59 2.66
N GLU A 144 -4.11 -15.38 3.46
CA GLU A 144 -5.37 -14.81 2.97
C GLU A 144 -5.24 -13.30 2.73
N ARG A 145 -4.42 -12.62 3.52
CA ARG A 145 -4.18 -11.17 3.36
C ARG A 145 -2.92 -10.67 4.05
N VAL A 146 -2.43 -9.55 3.56
CA VAL A 146 -1.38 -8.75 4.19
C VAL A 146 -1.96 -7.42 4.65
N VAL A 147 -1.60 -6.99 5.85
CA VAL A 147 -2.17 -5.82 6.52
C VAL A 147 -1.05 -4.85 6.84
N PHE A 148 -1.18 -3.60 6.42
CA PHE A 148 -0.24 -2.51 6.74
C PHE A 148 -0.91 -1.47 7.63
N ILE A 149 -0.11 -0.79 8.44
CA ILE A 149 -0.55 0.41 9.18
C ILE A 149 0.19 1.62 8.61
N ASP A 150 -0.52 2.46 7.84
CA ASP A 150 -0.02 3.72 7.30
C ASP A 150 -0.47 4.87 8.20
N SER A 151 0.31 5.18 9.23
CA SER A 151 0.03 6.27 10.17
C SER A 151 1.29 6.70 10.91
N THR A 152 1.28 7.94 11.41
CA THR A 152 2.33 8.44 12.30
C THR A 152 2.43 7.58 13.56
N TRP A 153 3.61 7.50 14.17
CA TRP A 153 3.87 6.65 15.35
C TRP A 153 2.85 6.82 16.48
N ILE A 154 2.41 8.06 16.75
CA ILE A 154 1.43 8.35 17.79
C ILE A 154 0.08 7.72 17.46
N GLN A 155 -0.37 7.84 16.21
CA GLN A 155 -1.67 7.34 15.77
C GLN A 155 -1.65 5.82 15.59
N THR A 156 -0.57 5.28 15.05
CA THR A 156 -0.28 3.85 15.03
C THR A 156 -0.40 3.22 16.41
N ARG A 157 0.14 3.84 17.47
CA ARG A 157 -0.02 3.33 18.85
C ARG A 157 -1.48 3.30 19.30
N LYS A 158 -2.31 4.26 18.87
CA LYS A 158 -3.76 4.25 19.17
C LYS A 158 -4.46 3.12 18.42
N ILE A 159 -4.14 2.93 17.14
CA ILE A 159 -4.62 1.81 16.32
C ILE A 159 -4.25 0.50 17.01
N LEU A 160 -2.96 0.27 17.33
CA LEU A 160 -2.47 -0.95 17.97
C LEU A 160 -3.13 -1.23 19.33
N LYS A 161 -3.42 -0.20 20.14
CA LYS A 161 -4.13 -0.36 21.41
C LYS A 161 -5.56 -0.86 21.21
N ALA A 162 -6.29 -0.30 20.24
CA ALA A 162 -7.63 -0.78 19.90
C ALA A 162 -7.60 -2.15 19.21
N PHE A 163 -6.53 -2.40 18.44
CA PHE A 163 -6.19 -3.70 17.88
C PHE A 163 -5.69 -4.71 18.90
N SER A 164 -5.49 -4.37 20.18
CA SER A 164 -4.85 -5.28 21.15
C SER A 164 -5.58 -6.62 21.28
N TYR A 165 -6.92 -6.61 21.22
CA TYR A 165 -7.77 -7.81 21.16
C TYR A 165 -7.52 -8.65 19.89
N LEU A 166 -7.21 -8.00 18.78
CA LEU A 166 -6.90 -8.66 17.52
C LEU A 166 -5.43 -9.11 17.45
N LEU A 167 -4.47 -8.30 17.96
CA LEU A 167 -3.04 -8.60 18.07
C LEU A 167 -2.73 -9.74 19.04
N SER A 168 -3.61 -10.00 20.02
CA SER A 168 -3.58 -11.21 20.84
C SER A 168 -4.11 -12.43 20.07
N SER A 169 -4.93 -12.20 19.04
CA SER A 169 -5.46 -13.25 18.15
C SER A 169 -4.53 -13.53 16.97
N PHE A 170 -3.64 -12.60 16.60
CA PHE A 170 -2.53 -12.87 15.68
C PHE A 170 -1.42 -13.62 16.41
N PRO A 171 -1.02 -14.80 15.95
CA PRO A 171 0.19 -15.46 16.41
C PRO A 171 1.37 -14.49 16.37
N THR A 172 2.27 -14.57 17.36
CA THR A 172 3.54 -13.81 17.34
C THR A 172 4.31 -14.07 16.05
N SER A 173 4.17 -15.28 15.50
CA SER A 173 4.72 -15.65 14.21
C SER A 173 4.13 -14.84 13.06
N ASN A 174 2.94 -14.26 13.11
CA ASN A 174 2.30 -13.58 11.96
C ASN A 174 2.57 -12.07 11.85
N LYS A 175 3.61 -11.60 12.53
CA LYS A 175 4.03 -10.18 12.54
C LYS A 175 5.29 -10.08 11.69
N ALA A 176 5.12 -9.66 10.43
CA ALA A 176 6.22 -9.53 9.46
C ALA A 176 6.71 -8.08 9.35
N TYR A 177 7.95 -7.87 8.92
CA TYR A 177 8.52 -6.56 8.56
C TYR A 177 8.98 -6.55 7.09
N TRP A 178 9.00 -5.37 6.48
CA TRP A 178 9.65 -5.11 5.20
C TRP A 178 10.99 -4.42 5.48
N GLU A 179 12.10 -5.09 5.19
CA GLU A 179 13.47 -4.59 5.43
C GLU A 179 13.75 -3.19 4.86
#